data_AF-A0A3E0RHK9-F1
#
_entry.id   AF-A0A3E0RHK9-F1
#
_cell.length_a   1.000
_cell.length_b   1.000
_cell.length_c   1.000
_cell.angle_alpha   90.00
_cell.angle_beta   90.00
_cell.angle_gamma   90.00
#
_symmetry.space_group_name_H-M   'P 1'
#
loop_
_entity.id
_entity.type
_entity.pdbx_description
1 polymer ?
#
loop_
_entity_poly.entity_id
_entity_poly.type
_entity_poly.pdbx_seq_one_letter_code
_entity_poly.pdbx_strand_id
1 'polypeptide(L)' 'MAVRRKSKRKTAKKRPVPTNKKLYARVKAEAKRKFKVYPSAYANGWLVKTYKSRGGKYRMGK' A
#
# COMPACT_ATOMS: atom_id res chain seq x y z
N MET A 1 15.87 -22.18 -31.63
CA MET A 1 16.50 -21.17 -30.74
C MET A 1 15.41 -20.52 -29.88
N ALA A 2 15.27 -20.90 -28.60
CA ALA A 2 14.34 -20.23 -27.69
C ALA A 2 15.13 -19.34 -26.72
N VAL A 3 15.11 -18.03 -26.97
CA VAL A 3 15.77 -17.02 -26.13
C VAL A 3 15.16 -17.03 -24.72
N ARG A 4 15.95 -17.53 -23.75
CA ARG A 4 15.61 -17.54 -22.33
C ARG A 4 15.40 -16.09 -21.87
N ARG A 5 14.14 -15.68 -21.66
CA ARG A 5 13.78 -14.35 -21.14
C ARG A 5 14.53 -14.10 -19.83
N LYS A 6 15.48 -13.18 -19.85
CA LYS A 6 16.28 -12.77 -18.69
C LYS A 6 15.36 -12.10 -17.67
N SER A 7 14.96 -12.86 -16.66
CA SER A 7 14.25 -12.34 -15.47
C SER A 7 15.10 -11.22 -14.86
N LYS A 8 14.63 -9.98 -14.94
CA LYS A 8 15.25 -8.85 -14.24
C LYS A 8 15.24 -9.17 -12.75
N ARG A 9 16.42 -9.31 -12.14
CA ARG A 9 16.58 -9.44 -10.69
C ARG A 9 15.80 -8.29 -10.03
N LYS A 10 14.76 -8.61 -9.26
CA LYS A 10 14.05 -7.62 -8.45
C LYS A 10 15.02 -7.15 -7.39
N THR A 11 15.60 -5.95 -7.58
CA THR A 11 16.19 -5.21 -6.47
C THR A 11 15.17 -5.14 -5.35
N ALA A 12 15.57 -5.47 -4.12
CA ALA A 12 14.71 -5.42 -2.95
C ALA A 12 14.25 -3.97 -2.74
N LYS A 13 13.14 -3.59 -3.38
CA LYS A 13 12.57 -2.26 -3.23
C LYS A 13 12.10 -2.14 -1.80
N LYS A 14 12.71 -1.20 -1.07
CA LYS A 14 12.33 -0.85 0.30
C LYS A 14 10.83 -0.55 0.31
N ARG A 15 10.07 -1.35 1.06
CA ARG A 15 8.62 -1.23 1.11
C ARG A 15 8.24 -0.10 2.08
N PRO A 16 7.30 0.78 1.71
CA PRO A 16 6.77 1.77 2.65
C PRO A 16 5.95 1.05 3.73
N VAL A 17 6.43 1.10 4.98
CA VAL A 17 5.78 0.52 6.14
C VAL A 17 4.97 1.61 6.85
N PRO A 18 3.67 1.42 7.11
CA PRO A 18 2.89 2.38 7.89
C PRO A 18 3.48 2.48 9.31
N THR A 19 3.81 3.69 9.73
CA THR A 19 4.38 3.97 11.06
C THR A 19 3.43 3.61 12.19
N ASN A 20 2.12 3.82 12.00
CA ASN A 20 1.09 3.51 12.99
C ASN A 20 0.12 2.45 12.45
N LYS A 21 0.32 1.20 12.89
CA LYS A 21 -0.48 0.05 12.48
C LYS A 21 -1.95 0.16 12.90
N LYS A 22 -2.24 0.74 14.07
CA LYS A 22 -3.61 0.90 14.60
C LYS A 22 -4.43 1.87 13.73
N LEU A 23 -3.84 3.02 13.38
CA LEU A 23 -4.48 3.98 12.48
C LEU A 23 -4.70 3.40 11.09
N TYR A 24 -3.70 2.68 10.55
CA TYR A 24 -3.82 2.03 9.25
C TYR A 24 -4.95 0.99 9.22
N ALA A 25 -5.09 0.18 10.28
CA ALA A 25 -6.17 -0.81 10.38
C ALA A 25 -7.56 -0.16 10.41
N ARG A 26 -7.73 0.94 11.16
CA ARG A 26 -8.99 1.70 11.21
C ARG A 26 -9.35 2.27 9.83
N VAL A 27 -8.41 2.94 9.17
CA VAL A 27 -8.63 3.50 7.83
C VAL A 27 -8.90 2.40 6.80
N LYS A 28 -8.25 1.23 6.92
CA LYS A 28 -8.54 0.08 6.05
C LYS A 28 -9.95 -0.46 6.25
N ALA A 29 -10.45 -0.52 7.48
CA ALA A 29 -11.83 -0.92 7.76
C ALA A 29 -12.83 0.10 7.19
N GLU A 30 -12.57 1.40 7.35
CA GLU A 30 -13.40 2.44 6.74
C GLU A 30 -13.39 2.38 5.22
N ALA A 31 -12.24 2.12 4.59
CA ALA A 31 -12.13 1.95 3.15
C ALA A 31 -12.99 0.76 2.68
N LYS A 32 -12.94 -0.37 3.40
CA LYS A 32 -13.78 -1.54 3.09
C LYS A 32 -15.28 -1.26 3.23
N ARG A 33 -15.68 -0.39 4.16
CA ARG A 33 -17.09 0.01 4.33
C ARG A 33 -17.54 1.01 3.26
N LYS A 34 -16.63 1.88 2.81
CA LYS A 34 -16.92 2.94 1.84
C LYS A 34 -16.94 2.47 0.39
N PHE A 35 -16.05 1.54 0.03
CA PHE A 35 -15.93 1.06 -1.34
C PHE A 35 -16.49 -0.35 -1.47
N LYS A 36 -17.43 -0.54 -2.41
CA LYS A 36 -18.03 -1.86 -2.71
C LYS A 36 -16.99 -2.90 -3.14
N VAL A 37 -15.92 -2.47 -3.84
CA VAL A 37 -14.85 -3.34 -4.33
C VAL A 37 -13.52 -2.96 -3.71
N TYR A 38 -12.90 -3.91 -3.01
CA TYR A 38 -11.56 -3.79 -2.44
C TYR A 38 -10.76 -5.07 -2.71
N PRO A 39 -9.53 -4.98 -3.25
CA PRO A 39 -8.75 -3.77 -3.53
C PRO A 39 -9.13 -3.09 -4.85
N SER A 40 -9.29 -1.76 -4.85
CA SER A 40 -9.44 -0.94 -6.06
C SER A 40 -8.47 0.24 -6.03
N ALA A 41 -8.12 0.79 -7.20
CA ALA A 41 -7.15 1.89 -7.31
C ALA A 41 -7.59 3.12 -6.48
N TYR A 42 -8.87 3.49 -6.58
CA TYR A 42 -9.45 4.59 -5.82
C TYR A 42 -9.55 4.30 -4.33
N ALA A 43 -9.89 3.07 -3.92
CA ALA A 43 -9.93 2.71 -2.51
C ALA A 43 -8.53 2.74 -1.87
N ASN A 44 -7.51 2.27 -2.59
CA ASN A 44 -6.13 2.33 -2.12
C ASN A 44 -5.62 3.77 -2.04
N GLY A 45 -5.96 4.63 -3.02
CA GLY A 45 -5.65 6.06 -2.98
C GLY A 45 -6.31 6.78 -1.81
N TRP A 46 -7.60 6.51 -1.56
CA TRP A 46 -8.33 7.07 -0.43
C TRP A 46 -7.73 6.63 0.91
N LEU A 47 -7.39 5.35 1.06
CA LEU A 47 -6.75 4.84 2.26
C LEU A 47 -5.44 5.58 2.55
N VAL A 48 -4.56 5.74 1.55
CA VAL A 48 -3.28 6.44 1.72
C VAL A 48 -3.50 7.92 2.06
N LYS A 49 -4.45 8.58 1.40
CA LYS A 49 -4.78 10.00 1.64
C LYS A 49 -5.32 10.22 3.05
N THR A 50 -6.30 9.42 3.47
CA THR A 50 -6.91 9.50 4.81
C THR A 50 -5.91 9.13 5.90
N TYR A 51 -5.09 8.09 5.69
CA TYR A 51 -4.05 7.71 6.62
C TYR A 51 -3.04 8.85 6.84
N LYS A 52 -2.60 9.52 5.75
CA LYS A 52 -1.71 10.68 5.85
C LYS A 52 -2.37 11.89 6.51
N SER A 53 -3.64 12.17 6.17
CA SER A 53 -4.42 13.26 6.77
C SER A 53 -4.59 13.09 8.28
N ARG A 54 -4.68 11.85 8.78
CA ARG A 54 -4.75 11.53 10.21
C ARG A 54 -3.37 11.47 10.90
N GLY A 55 -2.34 12.04 10.28
CA GLY A 55 -0.96 12.06 10.81
C GLY A 55 -0.17 10.77 10.61
N GLY A 56 -0.71 9.79 9.88
CA GLY A 56 -0.03 8.56 9.54
C GLY A 56 1.09 8.78 8.52
N LYS A 57 2.30 8.32 8.84
CA LYS A 57 3.45 8.38 7.92
C LYS A 57 3.78 6.99 7.40
N TYR A 58 4.45 6.93 6.25
CA TYR A 58 5.08 5.71 5.76
C TYR A 58 6.58 5.88 5.94
N ARG A 59 7.21 4.95 6.65
CA ARG A 59 8.66 4.88 6.74
C ARG A 59 9.16 3.92 5.66
N MET A 60 10.26 4.24 5.01
CA MET A 60 10.90 3.28 4.13
C MET A 60 11.50 2.18 5.02
N GLY A 61 10.98 0.95 4.92
CA GLY A 61 11.55 -0.20 5.64
C GLY A 61 13.03 -0.35 5.27
N LYS A 62 13.86 -0.69 6.26
CA LYS A 62 15.32 -0.80 6.07
C LYS A 62 15.66 -1.85 5.02
#